data_AF-A0A2V7V390-F1
#
_entry.id   AF-A0A2V7V390-F1
#
_cell.length_a   1.000
_cell.length_b   1.000
_cell.length_c   1.000
_cell.angle_alpha   90.00
_cell.angle_beta   90.00
_cell.angle_gamma   90.00
#
_symmetry.space_group_name_H-M   'P 1'
#
loop_
_entity.id
_entity.type
_entity.pdbx_description
1 polymer ?
#
loop_
_entity_poly.entity_id
_entity_poly.type
_entity_poly.pdbx_seq_one_letter_code
_entity_poly.pdbx_strand_id
1 'polypeptide(L)' 'MREGLKPAGRIALIEYRLEGTTASHIRPEHRMSPAQVLAEWEPAGFRLVTRHEFLPTQHFFVFENAPN' A
#
# COMPACT_ATOMS: atom_id res chain seq x y z
N MET A 1 -9.58 4.85 10.02
CA MET A 1 -8.34 5.45 9.47
C MET A 1 -8.60 6.81 8.85
N ARG A 2 -9.49 6.95 7.85
CA ARG A 2 -9.76 8.23 7.16
C ARG A 2 -10.11 9.39 8.08
N GLU A 3 -10.96 9.17 9.07
CA GLU A 3 -11.38 10.20 10.05
C GLU A 3 -10.23 10.73 10.92
N GLY A 4 -9.15 9.96 11.09
CA GLY A 4 -7.99 10.37 11.86
C GLY A 4 -6.95 11.16 11.05
N LEU A 5 -7.11 11.27 9.72
CA LEU A 5 -6.21 12.05 8.88
C LEU A 5 -6.63 13.51 8.80
N LYS A 6 -5.63 14.39 8.76
CA LYS A 6 -5.84 15.79 8.31
C LYS A 6 -6.37 15.79 6.86
N PRO A 7 -7.07 16.84 6.41
CA PRO A 7 -7.58 16.93 5.04
C PRO A 7 -6.53 16.67 3.95
N ALA A 8 -5.29 17.16 4.13
CA ALA A 8 -4.16 16.93 3.22
C ALA A 8 -3.16 15.87 3.76
N GLY A 9 -3.61 15.02 4.69
CA GLY A 9 -2.79 13.97 5.27
C GLY A 9 -2.47 12.87 4.25
N ARG A 10 -1.36 12.18 4.48
CA ARG A 10 -0.92 11.03 3.68
C ARG A 10 -0.72 9.80 4.56
N ILE A 11 -0.86 8.63 3.97
CA ILE A 11 -0.56 7.34 4.57
C ILE A 11 0.56 6.68 3.78
N ALA A 12 1.59 6.20 4.47
CA ALA A 12 2.56 5.28 3.90
C ALA A 12 2.13 3.85 4.24
N LEU A 13 1.90 3.03 3.23
CA LEU A 13 1.69 1.59 3.37
C LEU A 13 2.95 0.87 2.91
N ILE A 14 3.52 0.05 3.79
CA ILE A 14 4.65 -0.82 3.50
C ILE A 14 4.14 -2.26 3.52
N GLU A 15 4.21 -2.93 2.39
CA GLU A 15 3.61 -4.26 2.21
C GLU A 15 4.61 -5.23 1.59
N TYR A 16 4.69 -6.46 2.09
CA TYR A 16 5.63 -7.44 1.57
C TYR A 16 5.23 -7.90 0.17
N ARG A 17 6.24 -8.03 -0.70
CA ARG A 17 6.05 -8.46 -2.09
C ARG A 17 5.49 -9.87 -2.13
N LEU A 18 4.33 -10.03 -2.76
CA LEU A 18 3.82 -11.35 -3.12
C LEU A 18 4.65 -11.96 -4.24
N GLU A 19 5.13 -11.13 -5.17
CA GLU A 19 5.94 -11.56 -6.29
C GLU A 19 7.40 -11.86 -5.92
N GLY A 20 8.00 -12.79 -6.66
CA GLY A 20 9.41 -13.15 -6.51
C GLY A 20 9.72 -13.89 -5.20
N THR A 21 10.99 -13.87 -4.81
CA THR A 21 11.51 -14.66 -3.68
C THR A 21 12.03 -13.81 -2.52
N THR A 22 12.06 -12.48 -2.67
CA THR A 22 12.67 -11.56 -1.70
C THR A 22 11.96 -11.60 -0.34
N ALA A 23 10.64 -11.85 -0.34
CA ALA A 23 9.83 -12.03 0.87
C ALA A 23 9.33 -13.48 1.06
N SER A 24 10.02 -14.49 0.50
CA SER A 24 9.60 -15.90 0.56
C SER A 24 9.52 -16.47 1.99
N HIS A 25 10.24 -15.88 2.94
CA HIS A 25 10.23 -16.21 4.37
C HIS A 25 9.01 -15.65 5.12
N ILE A 26 8.21 -14.79 4.48
CA ILE A 26 6.97 -14.25 5.03
C ILE A 26 5.80 -15.13 4.60
N ARG A 27 4.85 -15.40 5.50
CA ARG A 27 3.66 -16.17 5.18
C ARG A 27 2.88 -15.52 4.02
N PRO A 28 2.39 -16.28 3.03
CA PRO A 28 1.64 -15.73 1.89
C PRO A 28 0.47 -14.82 2.29
N GLU A 29 -0.20 -15.13 3.39
CA GLU A 29 -1.32 -14.33 3.93
C GLU A 29 -0.94 -12.91 4.39
N HIS A 30 0.35 -12.61 4.49
CA HIS A 30 0.89 -11.30 4.89
C HIS A 30 1.71 -10.66 3.76
N ARG A 31 1.38 -11.00 2.51
CA ARG A 31 1.99 -10.46 1.29
C ARG A 31 0.91 -10.07 0.32
N MET A 32 1.13 -8.99 -0.43
CA MET A 32 0.23 -8.58 -1.50
C MET A 32 0.99 -8.11 -2.73
N SER A 33 0.39 -8.33 -3.90
CA SER A 33 0.79 -7.66 -5.13
C SER A 33 0.27 -6.21 -5.14
N PRO A 34 0.86 -5.30 -5.93
CA PRO A 34 0.34 -3.94 -6.06
C PRO A 34 -1.11 -3.88 -6.53
N ALA A 35 -1.52 -4.82 -7.39
CA ALA A 35 -2.90 -4.90 -7.88
C ALA A 35 -3.89 -5.21 -6.74
N GLN A 36 -3.53 -6.12 -5.82
CA GLN A 36 -4.36 -6.43 -4.66
C GLN A 36 -4.46 -5.24 -3.70
N VAL A 37 -3.32 -4.58 -3.42
CA VAL A 37 -3.31 -3.37 -2.58
C VAL A 37 -4.25 -2.30 -3.14
N LEU A 38 -4.18 -2.01 -4.45
CA LEU A 38 -5.04 -1.00 -5.06
C LEU A 38 -6.52 -1.41 -5.07
N ALA A 39 -6.81 -2.68 -5.35
CA ALA A 39 -8.18 -3.22 -5.32
C ALA A 39 -8.83 -3.12 -3.94
N GLU A 40 -8.05 -3.12 -2.86
CA GLU A 40 -8.56 -2.94 -1.49
C GLU A 40 -8.60 -1.45 -1.07
N TRP A 41 -7.57 -0.68 -1.38
CA TRP A 41 -7.42 0.68 -0.86
C TRP A 41 -8.23 1.73 -1.62
N GLU A 42 -8.40 1.58 -2.93
CA GLU A 42 -9.18 2.55 -3.72
C GLU A 42 -10.66 2.55 -3.29
N PRO A 43 -11.36 1.40 -3.19
CA PRO A 43 -12.74 1.36 -2.68
C PRO A 43 -12.85 1.79 -1.21
N ALA A 44 -11.78 1.66 -0.43
CA ALA A 44 -11.74 2.15 0.95
C ALA A 44 -11.66 3.69 1.06
N GLY A 45 -11.60 4.41 -0.06
CA GLY A 45 -11.61 5.87 -0.10
C GLY A 45 -10.21 6.49 -0.05
N PHE A 46 -9.20 5.78 -0.53
CA PHE A 46 -7.84 6.29 -0.69
C PHE A 46 -7.47 6.43 -2.15
N ARG A 47 -6.57 7.36 -2.46
CA ARG A 47 -6.02 7.55 -3.80
C ARG A 47 -4.52 7.39 -3.77
N LEU A 48 -3.97 6.57 -4.66
CA LEU A 48 -2.51 6.42 -4.78
C LEU A 48 -1.90 7.74 -5.25
N VAL A 49 -0.91 8.24 -4.50
CA VAL A 49 -0.12 9.43 -4.86
C VAL A 49 1.16 9.00 -5.56
N THR A 50 1.89 8.05 -4.98
CA THR A 50 3.13 7.54 -5.55
C THR A 50 3.45 6.17 -4.98
N ARG A 51 4.26 5.40 -5.73
CA ARG A 51 4.88 4.18 -5.26
C ARG A 51 6.39 4.30 -5.40
N HIS A 52 7.11 3.77 -4.41
CA HIS A 52 8.57 3.70 -4.43
C HIS A 52 9.05 2.26 -4.42
N GLU A 53 10.14 1.99 -5.13
CA GLU A 53 10.73 0.65 -5.29
C GLU A 53 12.10 0.52 -4.63
N PHE A 54 12.48 1.47 -3.77
CA PHE A 54 13.81 1.44 -3.12
C PHE A 54 13.91 0.36 -2.02
N LEU A 55 12.78 -0.19 -1.56
CA LEU A 55 12.78 -1.29 -0.60
C LEU A 55 12.91 -2.62 -1.36
N PRO A 56 13.88 -3.48 -0.96
CA PRO A 56 14.18 -4.71 -1.70
C PRO A 56 13.08 -5.78 -1.55
N THR A 57 12.42 -5.81 -0.39
CA THR A 57 11.47 -6.88 -0.03
C THR A 57 10.02 -6.41 0.07
N GLN A 58 9.78 -5.09 0.14
CA GLN A 58 8.45 -4.51 0.26
C GLN A 58 8.14 -3.54 -0.88
N HIS A 59 6.85 -3.39 -1.14
CA HIS A 59 6.30 -2.25 -1.84
C HIS A 59 6.13 -1.09 -0.86
N PHE A 60 6.42 0.12 -1.32
CA PHE A 60 6.16 1.35 -0.57
C PHE A 60 5.11 2.16 -1.32
N PHE A 61 3.91 2.28 -0.77
CA PHE A 61 2.85 3.11 -1.32
C PHE A 61 2.65 4.36 -0.47
N VAL A 62 2.40 5.49 -1.14
CA VAL A 62 1.90 6.71 -0.50
C VAL A 62 0.50 6.96 -1.01
N PHE A 63 -0.46 7.00 -0.09
CA PHE A 63 -1.85 7.32 -0.34
C PHE A 63 -2.24 8.64 0.29
N GLU A 64 -3.29 9.25 -0.23
CA GLU A 64 -4.04 10.33 0.41
C GLU A 64 -5.52 9.98 0.46
N ASN A 65 -6.31 10.81 1.15
CA ASN A 65 -7.76 10.68 1.12
C ASN A 65 -8.26 10.95 -0.30
N ALA A 66 -9.11 10.07 -0.85
CA ALA A 66 -9.74 10.33 -2.13
C ALA A 66 -10.68 11.55 -1.98
N PRO A 67 -10.65 12.51 -2.92
CA PRO A 67 -11.67 13.55 -2.97
C PRO A 67 -13.05 12.88 -3.16
N ASN A 68 -14.06 13.41 -2.46
CA ASN A 68 -15.46 12.99 -2.63
C ASN A 68 -15.96 13.31 -4.04
#